data_AF-A0A445EXE8-F1
#
_entry.id   AF-A0A445EXE8-F1
#
_cell.length_a   1.000
_cell.length_b   1.000
_cell.length_c   1.000
_cell.angle_alpha   90.00
_cell.angle_beta   90.00
_cell.angle_gamma   90.00
#
_symmetry.space_group_name_H-M   'P 1'
#
loop_
_entity.id
_entity.type
_entity.pdbx_description
1 polymer ?
#
loop_
_entity_poly.entity_id
_entity_poly.type
_entity_poly.pdbx_seq_one_letter_code
_entity_poly.pdbx_strand_id
1 'polypeptide(L)'
;MGSESVTHSSNHYILVHGVCHGAWCWYKIKPLLESSGHKVTLLDLAASGANSKKLQDVETLSEYSEPLLEVMESLPPNEKVVLVGHSLGGLNIALAMEKFPTKVQVGVFLTAVVPDTQHKPSYVLEKYSESMPATSWLDTEFDKCGNKTSLLFGRIFMSKMLYHLTPLEDLELAMSMLRPGSLFIEDLSQQKNFSKVGYGSVPRAFIVCTQDLGVPLEFQRWMIENAGISDVMEINGADHMVMLSKPQELCDCLLKIHFILVHGACHGAWCWYKIKPLLESSGHKVTVLDLAASGINLKKLQDVETLSEYSEPLLEVMESLPPNEKVVLVGHSLGGLNIALAMEKFPTKVQVGVFLTAFVPDTQHKPSYVLEKYCERTPASEWLDTAFSQCGNKTSMLFGPNFISTKLYQHCSTEDLELIKCIIRPSSLFIEDLSQEKNFSKEGYGSVSRAFVVCTEDVAIPLEYQRWMIQNARINDVMEINGADHMVMLCKPQELSDCLQQIAAKYK
;
A
#
# COMPACT_ATOMS: atom_id res chain seq x y z
N MET A 1 -2.35 -4.85 -37.37
CA MET A 1 -1.53 -5.26 -36.22
C MET A 1 -1.74 -4.19 -35.15
N GLY A 2 -2.72 -4.42 -34.28
CA GLY A 2 -3.07 -3.47 -33.23
C GLY A 2 -2.09 -3.60 -32.09
N SER A 3 -1.47 -2.49 -31.70
CA SER A 3 -0.77 -2.36 -30.42
C SER A 3 -1.80 -2.54 -29.31
N GLU A 4 -1.80 -3.70 -28.66
CA GLU A 4 -2.49 -3.85 -27.38
C GLU A 4 -1.80 -2.92 -26.38
N SER A 5 -2.45 -1.79 -26.09
CA SER A 5 -2.06 -0.88 -25.02
C SER A 5 -2.13 -1.66 -23.72
N VAL A 6 -1.00 -1.79 -23.04
CA VAL A 6 -0.93 -2.28 -21.66
C VAL A 6 -1.84 -1.37 -20.84
N THR A 7 -3.00 -1.89 -20.44
CA THR A 7 -3.93 -1.15 -19.59
C THR A 7 -3.31 -1.05 -18.21
N HIS A 8 -2.77 0.12 -17.88
CA HIS A 8 -2.36 0.46 -16.52
C HIS A 8 -3.52 0.19 -15.57
N SER A 9 -3.23 -0.47 -14.46
CA SER A 9 -4.22 -0.68 -13.40
C SER A 9 -4.42 0.66 -12.67
N SER A 10 -5.34 1.47 -13.20
CA SER A 10 -5.71 2.77 -12.64
C SER A 10 -6.84 2.56 -11.65
N ASN A 11 -6.55 2.62 -10.35
CA ASN A 11 -7.60 2.79 -9.34
C ASN A 11 -8.43 4.05 -9.63
N HIS A 12 -9.73 3.98 -9.35
CA HIS A 12 -10.63 5.12 -9.46
C HIS A 12 -11.00 5.60 -8.05
N TYR A 13 -10.50 6.78 -7.69
CA TYR A 13 -10.78 7.45 -6.43
C TYR A 13 -12.02 8.33 -6.57
N ILE A 14 -12.96 8.21 -5.64
CA ILE A 14 -14.05 9.16 -5.47
C ILE A 14 -13.86 9.87 -4.13
N LEU A 15 -13.60 11.18 -4.17
CA LEU A 15 -13.31 11.98 -3.00
C LEU A 15 -14.56 12.76 -2.58
N VAL A 16 -14.99 12.55 -1.33
CA VAL A 16 -16.24 13.07 -0.77
C VAL A 16 -15.91 14.02 0.39
N HIS A 17 -16.34 15.27 0.24
CA HIS A 17 -16.06 16.35 1.19
C HIS A 17 -16.93 16.28 2.46
N GLY A 18 -16.51 16.99 3.50
CA GLY A 18 -17.26 17.17 4.74
C GLY A 18 -18.34 18.25 4.68
N VAL A 19 -18.99 18.47 5.82
CA VAL A 19 -20.06 19.49 5.97
C VAL A 19 -19.54 20.89 5.66
N CYS A 20 -20.40 21.73 5.09
CA CYS A 20 -20.14 23.10 4.62
C CYS A 20 -19.11 23.26 3.49
N HIS A 21 -18.34 22.23 3.17
CA HIS A 21 -17.34 22.24 2.11
C HIS A 21 -17.94 21.77 0.77
N GLY A 22 -17.13 21.79 -0.28
CA GLY A 22 -17.45 21.21 -1.59
C GLY A 22 -16.23 20.48 -2.16
N ALA A 23 -16.37 19.93 -3.36
CA ALA A 23 -15.32 19.26 -4.12
C ALA A 23 -14.02 20.07 -4.21
N TRP A 24 -14.13 21.39 -4.17
CA TRP A 24 -13.01 22.34 -4.22
C TRP A 24 -11.95 22.09 -3.13
N CYS A 25 -12.27 21.49 -1.98
CA CYS A 25 -11.26 21.24 -0.94
C CYS A 25 -10.22 20.20 -1.35
N TRP A 26 -10.48 19.41 -2.39
CA TRP A 26 -9.57 18.37 -2.89
C TRP A 26 -8.63 18.84 -3.99
N TYR A 27 -8.58 20.14 -4.28
CA TYR A 27 -7.87 20.67 -5.45
C TYR A 27 -6.37 20.35 -5.47
N LYS A 28 -5.73 20.18 -4.30
CA LYS A 28 -4.32 19.77 -4.19
C LYS A 28 -4.11 18.26 -4.34
N ILE A 29 -5.10 17.44 -3.98
CA ILE A 29 -5.00 15.97 -4.00
C ILE A 29 -5.26 15.39 -5.37
N LYS A 30 -6.27 15.92 -6.07
CA LYS A 30 -6.61 15.47 -7.42
C LYS A 30 -5.40 15.38 -8.37
N PRO A 31 -4.59 16.45 -8.55
CA PRO A 31 -3.45 16.38 -9.47
C PRO A 31 -2.37 15.39 -9.01
N LEU A 32 -2.17 15.19 -7.70
CA LEU A 32 -1.20 14.21 -7.19
C LEU A 32 -1.61 12.78 -7.53
N LEU A 33 -2.88 12.43 -7.27
CA LEU A 33 -3.43 11.11 -7.62
C LEU A 33 -3.50 10.90 -9.15
N GLU A 34 -3.91 11.90 -9.93
CA GLU A 34 -3.93 11.82 -11.40
C GLU A 34 -2.51 11.69 -11.99
N SER A 35 -1.53 12.41 -11.43
CA SER A 35 -0.12 12.28 -11.84
C SER A 35 0.47 10.90 -11.53
N SER A 36 -0.10 10.21 -10.53
CA SER A 36 0.24 8.82 -10.19
C SER A 36 -0.49 7.79 -11.07
N GLY A 37 -1.23 8.25 -12.09
CA GLY A 37 -1.90 7.39 -13.06
C GLY A 37 -3.31 6.93 -12.66
N HIS A 38 -3.91 7.54 -11.63
CA HIS A 38 -5.24 7.18 -11.15
C HIS A 38 -6.35 8.07 -11.71
N LYS A 39 -7.55 7.51 -11.86
CA LYS A 39 -8.76 8.26 -12.18
C LYS A 39 -9.30 8.89 -10.90
N VAL A 40 -9.63 10.18 -10.92
CA VAL A 40 -10.16 10.87 -9.74
C VAL A 40 -11.47 11.58 -10.07
N THR A 41 -12.54 11.18 -9.40
CA THR A 41 -13.82 11.89 -9.41
C THR A 41 -13.97 12.72 -8.15
N LEU A 42 -14.09 14.03 -8.33
CA LEU A 42 -14.53 14.93 -7.28
C LEU A 42 -16.01 15.23 -7.54
N LEU A 43 -16.82 15.25 -6.50
CA LEU A 43 -18.23 15.58 -6.60
C LEU A 43 -18.64 16.53 -5.50
N ASP A 44 -19.54 17.45 -5.85
CA ASP A 44 -20.28 18.24 -4.88
C ASP A 44 -21.52 17.45 -4.46
N LEU A 45 -21.64 17.18 -3.16
CA LEU A 45 -22.87 16.65 -2.57
C LEU A 45 -24.02 17.65 -2.76
N ALA A 46 -25.26 17.20 -2.60
CA ALA A 46 -26.40 18.09 -2.81
C ALA A 46 -26.30 19.32 -1.89
N ALA A 47 -26.69 20.49 -2.40
CA ALA A 47 -26.58 21.77 -1.70
C ALA A 47 -25.16 22.22 -1.27
N SER A 48 -24.12 21.57 -1.79
CA SER A 48 -22.72 21.89 -1.51
C SER A 48 -22.01 22.38 -2.78
N GLY A 49 -20.85 23.05 -2.63
CA GLY A 49 -20.05 23.59 -3.73
C GLY A 49 -20.87 24.20 -4.87
N ALA A 50 -20.70 23.69 -6.09
CA ALA A 50 -21.41 24.16 -7.29
C ALA A 50 -22.80 23.54 -7.51
N ASN A 51 -23.26 22.62 -6.65
CA ASN A 51 -24.57 21.97 -6.80
C ASN A 51 -25.72 23.00 -6.64
N SER A 52 -26.69 23.01 -7.55
CA SER A 52 -27.73 24.05 -7.58
C SER A 52 -28.80 23.93 -6.48
N LYS A 53 -28.92 22.78 -5.80
CA LYS A 53 -29.89 22.61 -4.70
C LYS A 53 -29.55 23.56 -3.55
N LYS A 54 -30.55 23.96 -2.76
CA LYS A 54 -30.33 24.67 -1.50
C LYS A 54 -30.53 23.69 -0.34
N LEU A 55 -29.94 23.99 0.82
CA LEU A 55 -30.04 23.10 1.99
C LEU A 55 -31.50 22.87 2.44
N GLN A 56 -32.35 23.89 2.27
CA GLN A 56 -33.80 23.79 2.52
C GLN A 56 -34.51 22.73 1.67
N ASP A 57 -33.94 22.33 0.53
CA ASP A 57 -34.55 21.37 -0.40
C ASP A 57 -33.98 19.95 -0.17
N VAL A 58 -33.17 19.75 0.87
CA VAL A 58 -32.48 18.48 1.19
C VAL A 58 -32.80 18.11 2.63
N GLU A 59 -33.69 17.15 2.86
CA GLU A 59 -34.19 16.77 4.19
C GLU A 59 -33.41 15.60 4.83
N THR A 60 -32.80 14.73 4.02
CA THR A 60 -32.13 13.52 4.52
C THR A 60 -30.66 13.43 4.11
N LEU A 61 -29.86 12.63 4.83
CA LEU A 61 -28.49 12.34 4.41
C LEU A 61 -28.47 11.61 3.05
N SER A 62 -29.51 10.82 2.74
CA SER A 62 -29.61 10.14 1.45
C SER A 62 -29.79 11.12 0.29
N GLU A 63 -30.63 12.15 0.45
CA GLU A 63 -30.77 13.23 -0.53
C GLU A 63 -29.51 14.07 -0.63
N TYR A 64 -28.84 14.31 0.50
CA TYR A 64 -27.52 14.96 0.52
C TYR A 64 -26.48 14.18 -0.29
N SER A 65 -26.55 12.84 -0.21
CA SER A 65 -25.64 11.89 -0.88
C SER A 65 -26.01 11.57 -2.32
N GLU A 66 -27.12 12.09 -2.84
CA GLU A 66 -27.64 11.72 -4.17
C GLU A 66 -26.59 11.80 -5.29
N PRO A 67 -25.77 12.87 -5.42
CA PRO A 67 -24.73 12.92 -6.45
C PRO A 67 -23.69 11.78 -6.34
N LEU A 68 -23.33 11.37 -5.12
CA LEU A 68 -22.43 10.23 -4.91
C LEU A 68 -23.10 8.93 -5.32
N LEU A 69 -24.38 8.73 -4.95
CA LEU A 69 -25.12 7.51 -5.26
C LEU A 69 -25.35 7.36 -6.78
N GLU A 70 -25.60 8.46 -7.49
CA GLU A 70 -25.70 8.48 -8.96
C GLU A 70 -24.39 8.06 -9.63
N VAL A 71 -23.26 8.60 -9.16
CA VAL A 71 -21.93 8.18 -9.65
C VAL A 71 -21.73 6.69 -9.42
N MET A 72 -21.99 6.19 -8.21
CA MET A 72 -21.84 4.78 -7.88
C MET A 72 -22.74 3.86 -8.72
N GLU A 73 -23.97 4.29 -9.00
CA GLU A 73 -24.90 3.55 -9.85
C GLU A 73 -24.41 3.47 -11.30
N SER A 74 -23.84 4.58 -11.82
CA SER A 74 -23.30 4.68 -13.19
C SER A 74 -22.02 3.88 -13.44
N LEU A 75 -21.31 3.45 -12.40
CA LEU A 75 -20.09 2.67 -12.54
C LEU A 75 -20.35 1.33 -13.28
N PRO A 76 -19.47 0.92 -14.21
CA PRO A 76 -19.52 -0.38 -14.86
C PRO A 76 -19.61 -1.55 -13.84
N PRO A 77 -20.25 -2.68 -14.19
CA PRO A 77 -20.47 -3.79 -13.26
C PRO A 77 -19.20 -4.36 -12.59
N ASN A 78 -18.05 -4.27 -13.27
CA ASN A 78 -16.77 -4.80 -12.78
C ASN A 78 -15.83 -3.69 -12.27
N GLU A 79 -16.24 -2.43 -12.31
CA GLU A 79 -15.42 -1.31 -11.80
C GLU A 79 -15.60 -1.21 -10.28
N LYS A 80 -14.48 -1.29 -9.55
CA LYS A 80 -14.42 -1.00 -8.13
C LYS A 80 -13.71 0.33 -7.89
N VAL A 81 -14.18 1.08 -6.90
CA VAL A 81 -13.63 2.39 -6.55
C VAL A 81 -13.06 2.43 -5.14
N VAL A 82 -12.11 3.33 -4.93
CA VAL A 82 -11.65 3.75 -3.61
C VAL A 82 -12.50 4.95 -3.19
N LEU A 83 -13.32 4.79 -2.16
CA LEU A 83 -14.13 5.88 -1.61
C LEU A 83 -13.36 6.55 -0.48
N VAL A 84 -13.13 7.86 -0.58
CA VAL A 84 -12.46 8.64 0.47
C VAL A 84 -13.45 9.66 1.01
N GLY A 85 -13.89 9.49 2.25
CA GLY A 85 -14.82 10.40 2.92
C GLY A 85 -14.10 11.22 3.97
N HIS A 86 -14.20 12.55 3.89
CA HIS A 86 -13.65 13.48 4.89
C HIS A 86 -14.74 13.97 5.85
N SER A 87 -14.45 14.02 7.16
CA SER A 87 -15.37 14.57 8.16
C SER A 87 -16.79 13.94 8.06
N LEU A 88 -17.86 14.72 7.87
CA LEU A 88 -19.21 14.20 7.65
C LEU A 88 -19.30 13.27 6.42
N GLY A 89 -18.46 13.47 5.41
CA GLY A 89 -18.34 12.63 4.21
C GLY A 89 -18.12 11.14 4.51
N GLY A 90 -17.64 10.81 5.72
CA GLY A 90 -17.59 9.43 6.23
C GLY A 90 -18.96 8.73 6.24
N LEU A 91 -20.03 9.41 6.66
CA LEU A 91 -21.39 8.84 6.64
C LEU A 91 -21.93 8.68 5.21
N ASN A 92 -21.57 9.60 4.30
CA ASN A 92 -21.96 9.52 2.90
C ASN A 92 -21.33 8.30 2.21
N ILE A 93 -20.03 8.07 2.43
CA ILE A 93 -19.37 6.87 1.88
C ILE A 93 -19.89 5.59 2.56
N ALA A 94 -20.27 5.62 3.84
CA ALA A 94 -20.89 4.48 4.52
C ALA A 94 -22.25 4.11 3.89
N LEU A 95 -23.06 5.11 3.54
CA LEU A 95 -24.30 4.91 2.80
C LEU A 95 -24.06 4.30 1.41
N ALA A 96 -23.04 4.79 0.69
CA ALA A 96 -22.65 4.22 -0.60
C ALA A 96 -22.17 2.76 -0.47
N MET A 97 -21.39 2.45 0.57
CA MET A 97 -20.93 1.08 0.87
C MET A 97 -22.09 0.14 1.24
N GLU A 98 -23.11 0.63 1.94
CA GLU A 98 -24.31 -0.16 2.24
C GLU A 98 -25.09 -0.52 0.98
N LYS A 99 -25.24 0.42 0.04
CA LYS A 99 -26.01 0.23 -1.18
C LYS A 99 -25.23 -0.51 -2.28
N PHE A 100 -23.91 -0.31 -2.36
CA PHE A 100 -23.06 -0.81 -3.44
C PHE A 100 -21.79 -1.54 -2.94
N PRO A 101 -21.90 -2.50 -2.02
CA PRO A 101 -20.72 -3.11 -1.38
C PRO A 101 -19.76 -3.78 -2.37
N THR A 102 -20.28 -4.32 -3.47
CA THR A 102 -19.47 -4.99 -4.50
C THR A 102 -18.71 -4.04 -5.42
N LYS A 103 -19.09 -2.76 -5.45
CA LYS A 103 -18.44 -1.70 -6.26
C LYS A 103 -17.39 -0.91 -5.48
N VAL A 104 -17.20 -1.19 -4.19
CA VAL A 104 -16.20 -0.49 -3.36
C VAL A 104 -15.04 -1.44 -3.06
N GLN A 105 -13.83 -1.01 -3.41
CA GLN A 105 -12.60 -1.74 -3.07
C GLN A 105 -12.24 -1.54 -1.60
N VAL A 106 -12.27 -0.28 -1.15
CA VAL A 106 -12.01 0.13 0.23
C VAL A 106 -12.69 1.48 0.49
N GLY A 107 -13.25 1.64 1.70
CA GLY A 107 -13.70 2.92 2.23
C GLY A 107 -12.64 3.52 3.15
N VAL A 108 -12.10 4.67 2.77
CA VAL A 108 -11.10 5.42 3.54
C VAL A 108 -11.78 6.56 4.27
N PHE A 109 -11.74 6.51 5.60
CA PHE A 109 -12.25 7.55 6.48
C PHE A 109 -11.12 8.51 6.86
N LEU A 110 -11.17 9.73 6.34
CA LEU A 110 -10.15 10.76 6.56
C LEU A 110 -10.60 11.74 7.63
N THR A 111 -10.11 11.57 8.87
CA THR A 111 -10.61 12.27 10.06
C THR A 111 -12.15 12.42 10.05
N ALA A 112 -12.80 11.30 9.71
CA ALA A 112 -14.20 11.28 9.31
C ALA A 112 -15.08 10.57 10.33
N VAL A 113 -16.38 10.83 10.26
CA VAL A 113 -17.39 10.13 11.06
C VAL A 113 -17.46 8.68 10.60
N VAL A 114 -17.16 7.74 11.51
CA VAL A 114 -17.18 6.30 11.23
C VAL A 114 -18.35 5.65 11.96
N PRO A 115 -19.41 5.20 11.26
CA PRO A 115 -20.48 4.46 11.93
C PRO A 115 -20.05 3.02 12.22
N ASP A 116 -20.69 2.41 13.23
CA ASP A 116 -20.62 0.97 13.48
C ASP A 116 -21.87 0.24 12.92
N THR A 117 -21.92 -1.09 13.03
CA THR A 117 -23.07 -1.91 12.57
C THR A 117 -24.08 -2.24 13.68
N GLN A 118 -23.84 -1.77 14.90
CA GLN A 118 -24.59 -2.12 16.12
C GLN A 118 -25.55 -1.01 16.54
N HIS A 119 -25.21 0.25 16.28
CA HIS A 119 -25.98 1.43 16.64
C HIS A 119 -26.58 2.14 15.42
N LYS A 120 -27.40 3.15 15.70
CA LYS A 120 -27.97 4.04 14.68
C LYS A 120 -26.85 4.85 14.01
N PRO A 121 -26.99 5.22 12.73
CA PRO A 121 -26.01 6.08 12.05
C PRO A 121 -25.72 7.42 12.76
N SER A 122 -26.67 7.94 13.54
CA SER A 122 -26.49 9.18 14.31
C SER A 122 -25.60 9.03 15.55
N TYR A 123 -25.37 7.81 16.05
CA TYR A 123 -24.77 7.55 17.36
C TYR A 123 -23.44 8.28 17.57
N VAL A 124 -22.55 8.24 16.57
CA VAL A 124 -21.24 8.89 16.65
C VAL A 124 -21.35 10.41 16.66
N LEU A 125 -22.29 10.98 15.90
CA LEU A 125 -22.55 12.42 15.90
C LEU A 125 -23.16 12.90 17.23
N GLU A 126 -24.03 12.08 17.83
CA GLU A 126 -24.59 12.33 19.16
C GLU A 126 -23.47 12.33 20.22
N LYS A 127 -22.58 11.34 20.19
CA LYS A 127 -21.42 11.28 21.09
C LYS A 127 -20.43 12.42 20.87
N TYR A 128 -20.21 12.80 19.61
CA TYR A 128 -19.40 13.97 19.29
C TYR A 128 -20.02 15.25 19.86
N SER A 129 -21.33 15.43 19.71
CA SER A 129 -22.06 16.58 20.25
C SER A 129 -22.05 16.63 21.78
N GLU A 130 -22.15 15.47 22.45
CA GLU A 130 -21.99 15.36 23.91
C GLU A 130 -20.58 15.77 24.36
N SER A 131 -19.55 15.49 23.55
CA SER A 131 -18.15 15.82 23.86
C SER A 131 -17.76 17.28 23.56
N MET A 132 -18.56 17.99 22.76
CA MET A 132 -18.27 19.35 22.28
C MET A 132 -19.25 20.37 22.89
N PRO A 133 -18.86 21.09 23.96
CA PRO A 133 -19.73 22.12 24.54
C PRO A 133 -20.01 23.24 23.53
N ALA A 134 -21.13 23.95 23.70
CA ALA A 134 -21.56 25.01 22.78
C ALA A 134 -20.48 26.07 22.52
N THR A 135 -19.66 26.39 23.52
CA THR A 135 -18.55 27.35 23.41
C THR A 135 -17.44 26.91 22.46
N SER A 136 -17.27 25.61 22.22
CA SER A 136 -16.26 25.05 21.31
C SER A 136 -16.56 25.35 19.84
N TRP A 137 -17.81 25.69 19.51
CA TRP A 137 -18.22 26.04 18.15
C TRP A 137 -17.90 27.49 17.78
N LEU A 138 -17.40 28.29 18.72
CA LEU A 138 -16.93 29.67 18.53
C LEU A 138 -17.97 30.55 17.81
N ASP A 139 -17.65 31.06 16.62
CA ASP A 139 -18.50 31.92 15.81
C ASP A 139 -19.30 31.16 14.74
N THR A 140 -19.45 29.84 14.87
CA THR A 140 -20.32 29.03 14.00
C THR A 140 -21.78 29.42 14.20
N GLU A 141 -22.47 29.67 13.09
CA GLU A 141 -23.88 30.01 13.07
C GLU A 141 -24.73 28.74 12.99
N PHE A 142 -25.80 28.67 13.78
CA PHE A 142 -26.78 27.59 13.76
C PHE A 142 -28.18 28.16 13.56
N ASP A 143 -28.96 27.53 12.69
CA ASP A 143 -30.35 27.92 12.46
C ASP A 143 -31.25 26.69 12.21
N LYS A 144 -32.55 26.81 12.46
CA LYS A 144 -33.54 25.78 12.12
C LYS A 144 -33.92 25.85 10.65
N CYS A 145 -33.67 24.76 9.92
CA CYS A 145 -34.01 24.63 8.52
C CYS A 145 -34.98 23.46 8.35
N GLY A 146 -36.28 23.72 8.49
CA GLY A 146 -37.29 22.66 8.53
C GLY A 146 -37.11 21.77 9.76
N ASN A 147 -36.99 20.46 9.55
CA ASN A 147 -36.82 19.48 10.65
C ASN A 147 -35.36 19.27 11.07
N LYS A 148 -34.41 19.88 10.36
CA LYS A 148 -32.97 19.71 10.58
C LYS A 148 -32.35 20.99 11.13
N THR A 149 -31.23 20.82 11.81
CA THR A 149 -30.41 21.94 12.25
C THR A 149 -29.35 22.25 11.18
N SER A 150 -29.37 23.47 10.66
CA SER A 150 -28.36 23.97 9.72
C SER A 150 -27.20 24.61 10.48
N LEU A 151 -26.01 24.52 9.90
CA LEU A 151 -24.81 25.18 10.41
C LEU A 151 -24.00 25.85 9.29
N LEU A 152 -23.33 26.93 9.63
CA LEU A 152 -22.32 27.57 8.79
C LEU A 152 -21.12 27.95 9.65
N PHE A 153 -19.94 27.43 9.30
CA PHE A 153 -18.72 27.69 10.06
C PHE A 153 -18.29 29.15 9.96
N GLY A 154 -18.05 29.75 11.13
CA GLY A 154 -17.49 31.09 11.23
C GLY A 154 -15.97 31.10 11.00
N ARG A 155 -15.42 32.29 10.78
CA ARG A 155 -14.00 32.49 10.46
C ARG A 155 -13.10 32.11 11.63
N ILE A 156 -13.51 32.39 12.87
CA ILE A 156 -12.72 32.07 14.06
C ILE A 156 -12.68 30.54 14.26
N PHE A 157 -13.82 29.85 14.08
CA PHE A 157 -13.89 28.40 14.11
C PHE A 157 -13.02 27.77 13.02
N MET A 158 -13.18 28.19 11.77
CA MET A 158 -12.40 27.70 10.64
C MET A 158 -10.89 27.84 10.89
N SER A 159 -10.43 29.05 11.22
CA SER A 159 -9.00 29.33 11.41
C SER A 159 -8.38 28.64 12.62
N LYS A 160 -9.11 28.52 13.74
CA LYS A 160 -8.54 27.95 14.97
C LYS A 160 -8.70 26.44 15.08
N MET A 161 -9.79 25.88 14.56
CA MET A 161 -10.12 24.48 14.77
C MET A 161 -9.82 23.62 13.54
N LEU A 162 -10.16 24.10 12.34
CA LEU A 162 -10.11 23.27 11.13
C LEU A 162 -8.87 23.53 10.26
N TYR A 163 -8.37 24.77 10.19
CA TYR A 163 -7.33 25.24 9.25
C TYR A 163 -6.07 25.79 9.94
N HIS A 164 -5.86 25.53 11.23
CA HIS A 164 -4.78 26.18 12.01
C HIS A 164 -3.35 25.81 11.57
N LEU A 165 -3.15 24.75 10.78
CA LEU A 165 -1.87 24.38 10.15
C LEU A 165 -1.91 24.53 8.62
N THR A 166 -3.08 24.81 8.07
CA THR A 166 -3.31 25.01 6.63
C THR A 166 -2.81 26.40 6.22
N PRO A 167 -2.19 26.55 5.02
CA PRO A 167 -1.79 27.87 4.51
C PRO A 167 -2.94 28.87 4.49
N LEU A 168 -2.64 30.14 4.75
CA LEU A 168 -3.65 31.19 4.88
C LEU A 168 -4.47 31.37 3.58
N GLU A 169 -3.84 31.19 2.42
CA GLU A 169 -4.49 31.33 1.12
C GLU A 169 -5.62 30.31 0.93
N ASP A 170 -5.43 29.09 1.45
CA ASP A 170 -6.42 28.02 1.42
C ASP A 170 -7.59 28.29 2.36
N LEU A 171 -7.32 28.88 3.53
CA LEU A 171 -8.36 29.33 4.44
C LEU A 171 -9.20 30.44 3.79
N GLU A 172 -8.58 31.42 3.13
CA GLU A 172 -9.32 32.49 2.44
C GLU A 172 -10.16 31.95 1.29
N LEU A 173 -9.61 31.01 0.50
CA LEU A 173 -10.37 30.30 -0.53
C LEU A 173 -11.59 29.59 0.09
N ALA A 174 -11.38 28.85 1.18
CA ALA A 174 -12.45 28.15 1.88
C ALA A 174 -13.55 29.11 2.34
N MET A 175 -13.20 30.21 3.01
CA MET A 175 -14.17 31.21 3.49
C MET A 175 -15.00 31.83 2.37
N SER A 176 -14.49 31.90 1.14
CA SER A 176 -15.25 32.40 -0.02
C SER A 176 -16.20 31.37 -0.65
N MET A 177 -16.04 30.08 -0.32
CA MET A 177 -16.69 28.95 -0.98
C MET A 177 -17.59 28.12 -0.05
N LEU A 178 -17.58 28.41 1.25
CA LEU A 178 -18.44 27.72 2.23
C LEU A 178 -19.92 27.88 1.91
N ARG A 179 -20.68 26.83 2.20
CA ARG A 179 -22.16 26.84 2.11
C ARG A 179 -22.76 26.30 3.40
N PRO A 180 -23.98 26.71 3.79
CA PRO A 180 -24.67 26.11 4.93
C PRO A 180 -24.84 24.60 4.74
N GLY A 181 -24.55 23.82 5.78
CA GLY A 181 -24.71 22.37 5.81
C GLY A 181 -25.57 21.90 6.97
N SER A 182 -25.74 20.58 7.10
CA SER A 182 -26.38 19.94 8.26
C SER A 182 -25.65 18.65 8.60
N LEU A 183 -25.68 18.27 9.88
CA LEU A 183 -25.20 16.95 10.32
C LEU A 183 -26.29 15.86 10.18
N PHE A 184 -27.53 16.24 9.84
CA PHE A 184 -28.66 15.33 9.62
C PHE A 184 -28.93 14.37 10.79
N ILE A 185 -28.61 14.76 12.03
CA ILE A 185 -28.79 13.91 13.23
C ILE A 185 -30.24 13.47 13.36
N GLU A 186 -31.19 14.38 13.12
CA GLU A 186 -32.63 14.09 13.22
C GLU A 186 -33.05 12.95 12.26
N ASP A 187 -32.60 12.98 11.01
CA ASP A 187 -32.83 11.91 10.02
C ASP A 187 -32.12 10.61 10.42
N LEU A 188 -30.82 10.69 10.68
CA LEU A 188 -29.97 9.54 10.97
C LEU A 188 -30.40 8.73 12.20
N SER A 189 -31.00 9.39 13.19
CA SER A 189 -31.54 8.73 14.39
C SER A 189 -32.70 7.78 14.08
N GLN A 190 -33.43 8.04 12.99
CA GLN A 190 -34.58 7.25 12.55
C GLN A 190 -34.22 6.15 11.54
N GLN A 191 -33.00 6.19 10.99
CA GLN A 191 -32.55 5.23 9.99
C GLN A 191 -32.28 3.84 10.58
N LYS A 192 -32.20 2.83 9.72
CA LYS A 192 -31.75 1.49 10.12
C LYS A 192 -30.23 1.49 10.34
N ASN A 193 -29.76 0.57 11.17
CA ASN A 193 -28.33 0.35 11.36
C ASN A 193 -27.72 -0.15 10.04
N PHE A 194 -26.46 0.20 9.81
CA PHE A 194 -25.69 -0.38 8.72
C PHE A 194 -25.52 -1.89 8.89
N SER A 195 -25.58 -2.64 7.80
CA SER A 195 -25.58 -4.10 7.85
C SER A 195 -24.17 -4.69 7.75
N LYS A 196 -24.00 -5.91 8.25
CA LYS A 196 -22.73 -6.66 8.10
C LYS A 196 -22.45 -7.10 6.66
N VAL A 197 -23.49 -7.20 5.82
CA VAL A 197 -23.40 -7.66 4.43
C VAL A 197 -23.30 -6.51 3.43
N GLY A 198 -23.73 -5.31 3.81
CA GLY A 198 -23.52 -4.05 3.10
C GLY A 198 -22.24 -3.39 3.59
N TYR A 199 -22.37 -2.30 4.33
CA TYR A 199 -21.26 -1.49 4.85
C TYR A 199 -20.20 -2.33 5.58
N GLY A 200 -20.62 -3.22 6.47
CA GLY A 200 -19.71 -4.03 7.29
C GLY A 200 -18.90 -5.07 6.51
N SER A 201 -19.27 -5.36 5.25
CA SER A 201 -18.55 -6.29 4.38
C SER A 201 -17.40 -5.65 3.61
N VAL A 202 -17.42 -4.32 3.48
CA VAL A 202 -16.44 -3.57 2.71
C VAL A 202 -15.17 -3.36 3.57
N PRO A 203 -13.96 -3.55 3.01
CA PRO A 203 -12.73 -3.16 3.68
C PRO A 203 -12.72 -1.68 4.05
N ARG A 204 -12.29 -1.35 5.26
CA ARG A 204 -12.30 0.02 5.79
C ARG A 204 -10.94 0.37 6.35
N ALA A 205 -10.47 1.56 6.00
CA ALA A 205 -9.25 2.15 6.52
C ALA A 205 -9.54 3.51 7.13
N PHE A 206 -8.73 3.94 8.09
CA PHE A 206 -8.84 5.25 8.72
C PHE A 206 -7.50 6.00 8.64
N ILE A 207 -7.56 7.28 8.30
CA ILE A 207 -6.40 8.18 8.32
C ILE A 207 -6.59 9.19 9.44
N VAL A 208 -5.77 9.06 10.49
CA VAL A 208 -5.75 9.92 11.67
C VAL A 208 -4.92 11.16 11.41
N CYS A 209 -5.45 12.32 11.79
CA CYS A 209 -4.73 13.59 11.77
C CYS A 209 -4.41 13.99 13.21
N THR A 210 -3.13 13.95 13.57
CA THR A 210 -2.69 14.05 14.98
C THR A 210 -2.83 15.43 15.61
N GLN A 211 -2.98 16.48 14.79
CA GLN A 211 -3.21 17.85 15.26
C GLN A 211 -4.62 18.33 14.91
N ASP A 212 -5.54 17.44 14.55
CA ASP A 212 -6.93 17.83 14.32
C ASP A 212 -7.60 18.31 15.62
N LEU A 213 -7.98 19.59 15.65
CA LEU A 213 -8.70 20.19 16.77
C LEU A 213 -10.22 20.17 16.55
N GLY A 214 -10.68 19.99 15.31
CA GLY A 214 -12.09 19.83 14.98
C GLY A 214 -12.62 18.49 15.45
N VAL A 215 -11.94 17.39 15.09
CA VAL A 215 -12.19 16.05 15.61
C VAL A 215 -10.98 15.61 16.41
N PRO A 216 -10.96 15.84 17.74
CA PRO A 216 -9.78 15.58 18.57
C PRO A 216 -9.26 14.15 18.42
N LEU A 217 -7.94 13.97 18.53
CA LEU A 217 -7.25 12.69 18.38
C LEU A 217 -7.87 11.56 19.23
N GLU A 218 -8.25 11.87 20.48
CA GLU A 218 -8.90 10.90 21.38
C GLU A 218 -10.25 10.43 20.83
N PHE A 219 -11.02 11.33 20.22
CA PHE A 219 -12.31 11.01 19.61
C PHE A 219 -12.13 10.21 18.30
N GLN A 220 -11.13 10.55 17.48
CA GLN A 220 -10.76 9.73 16.31
C GLN A 220 -10.42 8.29 16.73
N ARG A 221 -9.59 8.12 17.77
CA ARG A 221 -9.23 6.80 18.31
C ARG A 221 -10.44 6.04 18.86
N TRP A 222 -11.32 6.73 19.58
CA TRP A 222 -12.57 6.13 20.06
C TRP A 222 -13.46 5.64 18.90
N MET A 223 -13.60 6.43 17.82
CA MET A 223 -14.36 6.00 16.63
C MET A 223 -13.75 4.76 15.97
N ILE A 224 -12.42 4.72 15.83
CA ILE A 224 -11.69 3.57 15.26
C ILE A 224 -11.94 2.30 16.08
N GLU A 225 -11.80 2.39 17.40
CA GLU A 225 -12.02 1.26 18.31
C GLU A 225 -13.48 0.79 18.27
N ASN A 226 -14.43 1.72 18.38
CA ASN A 226 -15.86 1.42 18.36
C ASN A 226 -16.32 0.77 17.03
N ALA A 227 -15.74 1.21 15.90
CA ALA A 227 -16.05 0.66 14.58
C ALA A 227 -15.25 -0.61 14.22
N GLY A 228 -14.23 -0.97 15.01
CA GLY A 228 -13.35 -2.12 14.78
C GLY A 228 -12.49 -1.98 13.53
N ILE A 229 -11.97 -0.78 13.24
CA ILE A 229 -11.06 -0.56 12.10
C ILE A 229 -9.63 -0.93 12.50
N SER A 230 -9.01 -1.86 11.75
CA SER A 230 -7.64 -2.30 11.98
C SER A 230 -6.61 -1.62 11.06
N ASP A 231 -6.99 -1.21 9.86
CA ASP A 231 -6.10 -0.50 8.95
C ASP A 231 -6.14 1.00 9.25
N VAL A 232 -5.17 1.45 10.05
CA VAL A 232 -5.06 2.82 10.53
C VAL A 232 -3.72 3.39 10.11
N MET A 233 -3.76 4.59 9.54
CA MET A 233 -2.58 5.39 9.20
C MET A 233 -2.64 6.69 9.98
N GLU A 234 -1.51 7.24 10.38
CA GLU A 234 -1.44 8.52 11.08
C GLU A 234 -0.61 9.51 10.26
N ILE A 235 -1.13 10.73 10.09
CA ILE A 235 -0.40 11.87 9.50
C ILE A 235 -0.05 12.83 10.62
N ASN A 236 1.25 12.95 10.87
CA ASN A 236 1.81 13.82 11.90
C ASN A 236 1.77 15.29 11.47
N GLY A 237 1.30 16.17 12.35
CA GLY A 237 1.27 17.61 12.08
C GLY A 237 0.27 18.05 11.00
N ALA A 238 -0.79 17.26 10.78
CA ALA A 238 -1.93 17.63 9.95
C ALA A 238 -3.09 18.12 10.81
N ASP A 239 -3.74 19.20 10.38
CA ASP A 239 -5.01 19.68 10.94
C ASP A 239 -6.21 18.92 10.34
N HIS A 240 -7.44 19.38 10.62
CA HIS A 240 -8.66 18.75 10.09
C HIS A 240 -8.70 18.73 8.56
N MET A 241 -8.06 19.70 7.92
CA MET A 241 -8.00 19.87 6.47
C MET A 241 -6.67 19.37 5.91
N VAL A 242 -6.30 18.15 6.28
CA VAL A 242 -5.09 17.44 5.84
C VAL A 242 -4.87 17.42 4.33
N MET A 243 -5.94 17.43 3.52
CA MET A 243 -5.84 17.55 2.06
C MET A 243 -5.28 18.91 1.58
N LEU A 244 -5.20 19.91 2.45
CA LEU A 244 -4.67 21.25 2.20
C LEU A 244 -3.38 21.51 2.99
N SER A 245 -3.31 21.08 4.26
CA SER A 245 -2.13 21.26 5.12
C SER A 245 -0.99 20.28 4.81
N LYS A 246 -1.31 19.02 4.48
CA LYS A 246 -0.35 17.93 4.21
C LYS A 246 -0.73 17.09 2.98
N PRO A 247 -0.85 17.73 1.78
CA PRO A 247 -1.41 17.07 0.61
C PRO A 247 -0.54 15.92 0.08
N GLN A 248 0.79 16.02 0.17
CA GLN A 248 1.69 14.96 -0.30
C GLN A 248 1.59 13.74 0.61
N GLU A 249 1.68 13.93 1.93
CA GLU A 249 1.59 12.84 2.90
C GLU A 249 0.23 12.13 2.85
N LEU A 250 -0.86 12.87 2.60
CA LEU A 250 -2.17 12.28 2.35
C LEU A 250 -2.16 11.44 1.07
N CYS A 251 -1.61 11.96 -0.02
CA CYS A 251 -1.48 11.23 -1.27
C CYS A 251 -0.70 9.93 -1.04
N ASP A 252 0.43 9.98 -0.34
CA ASP A 252 1.28 8.82 -0.04
C ASP A 252 0.52 7.76 0.77
N CYS A 253 -0.31 8.18 1.75
CA CYS A 253 -1.20 7.29 2.49
C CYS A 253 -2.27 6.64 1.61
N LEU A 254 -2.92 7.41 0.72
CA LEU A 254 -3.88 6.88 -0.26
C LEU A 254 -3.21 5.95 -1.29
N LEU A 255 -1.91 6.13 -1.49
CA LEU A 255 -1.04 5.33 -2.35
C LEU A 255 -0.22 4.29 -1.57
N LYS A 256 -0.51 4.02 -0.29
CA LYS A 256 0.23 3.04 0.52
C LYS A 256 0.28 1.66 -0.14
N ILE A 257 1.45 1.04 -0.09
CA ILE A 257 1.76 -0.28 -0.64
C ILE A 257 2.41 -1.09 0.47
N HIS A 258 2.11 -2.38 0.55
CA HIS A 258 2.85 -3.27 1.42
C HIS A 258 3.92 -4.02 0.64
N PHE A 259 5.18 -3.65 0.85
CA PHE A 259 6.34 -4.36 0.31
C PHE A 259 6.79 -5.45 1.28
N ILE A 260 7.02 -6.65 0.76
CA ILE A 260 7.71 -7.73 1.47
C ILE A 260 9.03 -7.98 0.75
N LEU A 261 10.15 -7.69 1.42
CA LEU A 261 11.49 -7.79 0.85
C LEU A 261 12.17 -9.08 1.32
N VAL A 262 12.64 -9.87 0.36
CA VAL A 262 13.18 -11.23 0.55
C VAL A 262 14.63 -11.27 0.07
N HIS A 263 15.55 -11.50 1.00
CA HIS A 263 16.99 -11.47 0.75
C HIS A 263 17.48 -12.68 -0.08
N GLY A 264 18.68 -12.55 -0.64
CA GLY A 264 19.40 -13.62 -1.33
C GLY A 264 20.13 -14.60 -0.42
N ALA A 265 20.85 -15.54 -1.04
CA ALA A 265 21.64 -16.56 -0.32
C ALA A 265 22.68 -15.92 0.61
N CYS A 266 22.91 -16.55 1.77
CA CYS A 266 23.87 -16.15 2.81
C CYS A 266 23.58 -14.82 3.53
N HIS A 267 22.56 -14.08 3.10
CA HIS A 267 22.16 -12.80 3.68
C HIS A 267 21.01 -12.97 4.68
N GLY A 268 20.46 -11.86 5.15
CA GLY A 268 19.28 -11.79 6.02
C GLY A 268 18.51 -10.49 5.77
N ALA A 269 17.45 -10.26 6.54
CA ALA A 269 16.65 -9.04 6.55
C ALA A 269 17.50 -7.77 6.63
N TRP A 270 18.64 -7.85 7.31
CA TRP A 270 19.60 -6.76 7.51
C TRP A 270 20.10 -6.14 6.20
N CYS A 271 20.12 -6.87 5.07
CA CYS A 271 20.60 -6.29 3.80
C CYS A 271 19.68 -5.17 3.27
N TRP A 272 18.43 -5.11 3.76
CA TRP A 272 17.45 -4.10 3.37
C TRP A 272 17.48 -2.82 4.21
N TYR A 273 18.47 -2.66 5.11
CA TYR A 273 18.47 -1.59 6.11
C TYR A 273 18.46 -0.17 5.51
N LYS A 274 18.99 0.02 4.30
CA LYS A 274 18.93 1.32 3.59
C LYS A 274 17.62 1.52 2.82
N ILE A 275 16.95 0.46 2.39
CA ILE A 275 15.72 0.53 1.58
C ILE A 275 14.47 0.64 2.43
N LYS A 276 14.40 -0.14 3.52
CA LYS A 276 13.26 -0.11 4.44
C LYS A 276 12.89 1.31 4.89
N PRO A 277 13.81 2.15 5.41
CA PRO A 277 13.46 3.51 5.81
C PRO A 277 13.06 4.40 4.63
N LEU A 278 13.59 4.20 3.42
CA LEU A 278 13.19 4.99 2.25
C LEU A 278 11.75 4.71 1.86
N LEU A 279 11.38 3.43 1.72
CA LEU A 279 10.01 3.03 1.39
C LEU A 279 9.03 3.40 2.53
N GLU A 280 9.42 3.27 3.79
CA GLU A 280 8.60 3.71 4.93
C GLU A 280 8.42 5.23 4.96
N SER A 281 9.46 5.99 4.62
CA SER A 281 9.38 7.46 4.52
C SER A 281 8.47 7.93 3.38
N SER A 282 8.30 7.11 2.34
CA SER A 282 7.32 7.29 1.26
C SER A 282 5.91 6.78 1.62
N GLY A 283 5.64 6.50 2.90
CA GLY A 283 4.31 6.10 3.39
C GLY A 283 3.95 4.63 3.17
N HIS A 284 4.88 3.79 2.71
CA HIS A 284 4.63 2.37 2.47
C HIS A 284 4.84 1.51 3.72
N LYS A 285 4.12 0.38 3.80
CA LYS A 285 4.37 -0.65 4.80
C LYS A 285 5.49 -1.55 4.27
N VAL A 286 6.50 -1.82 5.07
CA VAL A 286 7.64 -2.66 4.64
C VAL A 286 7.90 -3.78 5.64
N THR A 287 7.73 -5.01 5.18
CA THR A 287 8.16 -6.21 5.91
C THR A 287 9.48 -6.69 5.33
N VAL A 288 10.48 -6.80 6.21
CA VAL A 288 11.74 -7.49 5.93
C VAL A 288 11.77 -8.70 6.86
N LEU A 289 12.22 -9.84 6.36
CA LEU A 289 12.21 -11.09 7.10
C LEU A 289 13.50 -11.87 6.89
N ASP A 290 13.90 -12.60 7.92
CA ASP A 290 14.95 -13.61 7.81
C ASP A 290 14.30 -14.93 7.38
N LEU A 291 14.74 -15.46 6.24
CA LEU A 291 14.43 -16.82 5.83
C LEU A 291 15.01 -17.83 6.84
N ALA A 292 14.60 -19.09 6.79
CA ALA A 292 15.09 -20.09 7.73
C ALA A 292 16.62 -20.19 7.66
N ALA A 293 17.28 -20.32 8.81
CA ALA A 293 18.75 -20.35 8.90
C ALA A 293 19.51 -19.14 8.34
N SER A 294 18.82 -18.01 8.13
CA SER A 294 19.39 -16.75 7.63
C SER A 294 19.35 -15.65 8.69
N GLY A 295 20.16 -14.59 8.55
CA GLY A 295 20.21 -13.47 9.50
C GLY A 295 20.25 -13.89 10.97
N ILE A 296 19.22 -13.54 11.76
CA ILE A 296 19.10 -13.93 13.17
C ILE A 296 18.16 -15.12 13.42
N ASN A 297 17.65 -15.77 12.38
CA ASN A 297 16.80 -16.97 12.51
C ASN A 297 17.59 -18.12 13.18
N LEU A 298 17.02 -18.71 14.23
CA LEU A 298 17.72 -19.69 15.07
C LEU A 298 17.90 -21.07 14.44
N LYS A 299 17.19 -21.40 13.35
CA LYS A 299 17.40 -22.66 12.64
C LYS A 299 18.83 -22.72 12.11
N LYS A 300 19.42 -23.91 12.06
CA LYS A 300 20.68 -24.14 11.38
C LYS A 300 20.39 -24.67 9.97
N LEU A 301 21.32 -24.45 9.03
CA LEU A 301 21.13 -24.90 7.64
C LEU A 301 20.96 -26.44 7.55
N GLN A 302 21.59 -27.18 8.45
CA GLN A 302 21.42 -28.63 8.57
C GLN A 302 19.97 -29.07 8.88
N ASP A 303 19.15 -28.19 9.45
CA ASP A 303 17.76 -28.49 9.84
C ASP A 303 16.75 -27.99 8.77
N VAL A 304 17.23 -27.58 7.59
CA VAL A 304 16.43 -27.01 6.49
C VAL A 304 16.80 -27.75 5.21
N GLU A 305 16.02 -28.72 4.78
CA GLU A 305 16.36 -29.63 3.67
C GLU A 305 15.80 -29.18 2.32
N THR A 306 14.76 -28.34 2.29
CA THR A 306 14.06 -27.92 1.06
C THR A 306 13.98 -26.41 0.93
N LEU A 307 13.76 -25.91 -0.30
CA LEU A 307 13.48 -24.48 -0.51
C LEU A 307 12.17 -24.07 0.18
N SER A 308 11.19 -24.97 0.29
CA SER A 308 9.94 -24.67 1.01
C SER A 308 10.17 -24.46 2.50
N GLU A 309 11.02 -25.27 3.14
CA GLU A 309 11.42 -25.05 4.55
C GLU A 309 12.28 -23.80 4.70
N TYR A 310 13.15 -23.51 3.73
CA TYR A 310 13.91 -22.26 3.70
C TYR A 310 12.98 -21.03 3.64
N SER A 311 11.88 -21.16 2.88
CA SER A 311 10.87 -20.12 2.66
C SER A 311 9.82 -20.00 3.76
N GLU A 312 9.81 -20.87 4.76
CA GLU A 312 8.73 -20.93 5.78
C GLU A 312 8.40 -19.57 6.40
N PRO A 313 9.37 -18.74 6.85
CA PRO A 313 9.05 -17.41 7.40
C PRO A 313 8.30 -16.50 6.42
N LEU A 314 8.60 -16.57 5.11
CA LEU A 314 7.86 -15.82 4.09
C LEU A 314 6.44 -16.35 3.95
N LEU A 315 6.27 -17.67 3.93
CA LEU A 315 4.97 -18.31 3.77
C LEU A 315 4.05 -18.03 4.97
N GLU A 316 4.58 -18.02 6.20
CA GLU A 316 3.85 -17.64 7.40
C GLU A 316 3.35 -16.18 7.32
N VAL A 317 4.20 -15.25 6.88
CA VAL A 317 3.79 -13.86 6.65
C VAL A 317 2.66 -13.80 5.63
N MET A 318 2.82 -14.48 4.48
CA MET A 318 1.79 -14.50 3.42
C MET A 318 0.46 -15.11 3.89
N GLU A 319 0.50 -16.15 4.71
CA GLU A 319 -0.69 -16.77 5.29
C GLU A 319 -1.40 -15.80 6.26
N SER A 320 -0.64 -15.09 7.09
CA SER A 320 -1.16 -14.14 8.09
C SER A 320 -1.80 -12.87 7.49
N LEU A 321 -1.54 -12.57 6.21
CA LEU A 321 -2.14 -11.42 5.53
C LEU A 321 -3.69 -11.52 5.50
N PRO A 322 -4.41 -10.43 5.79
CA PRO A 322 -5.86 -10.35 5.62
C PRO A 322 -6.31 -10.80 4.22
N PRO A 323 -7.53 -11.38 4.08
CA PRO A 323 -8.01 -11.92 2.80
C PRO A 323 -8.01 -10.94 1.62
N ASN A 324 -8.08 -9.63 1.89
CA ASN A 324 -8.12 -8.57 0.87
C ASN A 324 -6.81 -7.76 0.78
N GLU A 325 -5.79 -8.08 1.58
CA GLU A 325 -4.49 -7.41 1.51
C GLU A 325 -3.65 -8.04 0.39
N LYS A 326 -3.18 -7.21 -0.55
CA LYS A 326 -2.20 -7.59 -1.56
C LYS A 326 -0.86 -6.93 -1.27
N VAL A 327 0.22 -7.64 -1.60
CA VAL A 327 1.59 -7.19 -1.35
C VAL A 327 2.42 -7.16 -2.63
N VAL A 328 3.44 -6.32 -2.62
CA VAL A 328 4.54 -6.36 -3.58
C VAL A 328 5.64 -7.24 -2.99
N LEU A 329 5.90 -8.38 -3.62
CA LEU A 329 7.02 -9.25 -3.24
C LEU A 329 8.27 -8.80 -3.99
N VAL A 330 9.38 -8.55 -3.27
CA VAL A 330 10.66 -8.21 -3.88
C VAL A 330 11.68 -9.27 -3.49
N GLY A 331 12.08 -10.11 -4.44
CA GLY A 331 13.07 -11.16 -4.23
C GLY A 331 14.41 -10.78 -4.83
N HIS A 332 15.47 -10.74 -4.02
CA HIS A 332 16.83 -10.48 -4.47
C HIS A 332 17.60 -11.79 -4.68
N SER A 333 18.35 -11.92 -5.78
CA SER A 333 19.22 -13.09 -6.02
C SER A 333 18.46 -14.42 -5.86
N LEU A 334 18.88 -15.32 -4.96
CA LEU A 334 18.16 -16.56 -4.64
C LEU A 334 16.72 -16.32 -4.13
N GLY A 335 16.46 -15.17 -3.50
CA GLY A 335 15.14 -14.75 -3.04
C GLY A 335 14.07 -14.74 -4.13
N GLY A 336 14.47 -14.69 -5.41
CA GLY A 336 13.58 -14.87 -6.56
C GLY A 336 12.80 -16.19 -6.53
N LEU A 337 13.44 -17.30 -6.14
CA LEU A 337 12.77 -18.60 -6.05
C LEU A 337 11.82 -18.67 -4.84
N ASN A 338 12.17 -18.00 -3.73
CA ASN A 338 11.30 -17.91 -2.56
C ASN A 338 10.02 -17.14 -2.87
N ILE A 339 10.11 -15.99 -3.56
CA ILE A 339 8.92 -15.24 -3.97
C ILE A 339 8.11 -16.00 -5.02
N ALA A 340 8.75 -16.78 -5.90
CA ALA A 340 8.05 -17.63 -6.86
C ALA A 340 7.19 -18.70 -6.15
N LEU A 341 7.73 -19.32 -5.10
CA LEU A 341 6.97 -20.26 -4.27
C LEU A 341 5.80 -19.59 -3.54
N ALA A 342 5.99 -18.37 -3.01
CA ALA A 342 4.91 -17.60 -2.40
C ALA A 342 3.81 -17.25 -3.41
N MET A 343 4.18 -16.89 -4.65
CA MET A 343 3.23 -16.63 -5.73
C MET A 343 2.46 -17.88 -6.16
N GLU A 344 3.10 -19.06 -6.14
CA GLU A 344 2.42 -20.33 -6.42
C GLU A 344 1.35 -20.64 -5.36
N LYS A 345 1.65 -20.42 -4.08
CA LYS A 345 0.74 -20.73 -2.96
C LYS A 345 -0.32 -19.66 -2.71
N PHE A 346 0.01 -18.39 -2.94
CA PHE A 346 -0.84 -17.25 -2.59
C PHE A 346 -1.03 -16.26 -3.77
N PRO A 347 -1.40 -16.72 -4.97
CA PRO A 347 -1.42 -15.86 -6.17
C PRO A 347 -2.37 -14.66 -6.02
N THR A 348 -3.46 -14.80 -5.28
CA THR A 348 -4.45 -13.72 -5.06
C THR A 348 -3.99 -12.66 -4.07
N LYS A 349 -2.97 -12.94 -3.24
CA LYS A 349 -2.41 -12.01 -2.26
C LYS A 349 -1.18 -11.25 -2.80
N VAL A 350 -0.73 -11.54 -4.02
CA VAL A 350 0.42 -10.87 -4.61
C VAL A 350 -0.05 -9.92 -5.70
N GLN A 351 0.32 -8.64 -5.55
CA GLN A 351 0.06 -7.60 -6.53
C GLN A 351 1.01 -7.73 -7.72
N VAL A 352 2.31 -7.82 -7.44
CA VAL A 352 3.39 -8.06 -8.40
C VAL A 352 4.58 -8.71 -7.67
N GLY A 353 5.22 -9.67 -8.34
CA GLY A 353 6.53 -10.20 -7.93
C GLY A 353 7.66 -9.48 -8.67
N VAL A 354 8.52 -8.80 -7.93
CA VAL A 354 9.68 -8.06 -8.44
C VAL A 354 10.94 -8.89 -8.21
N PHE A 355 11.58 -9.28 -9.31
CA PHE A 355 12.83 -10.02 -9.32
C PHE A 355 13.99 -9.02 -9.43
N LEU A 356 14.69 -8.79 -8.33
CA LEU A 356 15.78 -7.82 -8.22
C LEU A 356 17.12 -8.52 -8.44
N THR A 357 17.68 -8.41 -9.64
CA THR A 357 18.84 -9.22 -10.09
C THR A 357 18.78 -10.66 -9.53
N ALA A 358 17.65 -11.32 -9.78
CA ALA A 358 17.26 -12.54 -9.09
C ALA A 358 17.12 -13.72 -10.03
N PHE A 359 17.16 -14.94 -9.49
CA PHE A 359 16.81 -16.14 -10.23
C PHE A 359 15.30 -16.17 -10.48
N VAL A 360 14.92 -16.20 -11.76
CA VAL A 360 13.52 -16.20 -12.19
C VAL A 360 13.18 -17.57 -12.78
N PRO A 361 12.35 -18.39 -12.14
CA PRO A 361 11.91 -19.63 -12.74
C PRO A 361 10.90 -19.37 -13.88
N ASP A 362 10.67 -20.37 -14.73
CA ASP A 362 9.56 -20.37 -15.69
C ASP A 362 8.51 -21.44 -15.30
N THR A 363 7.44 -21.57 -16.09
CA THR A 363 6.37 -22.56 -15.87
C THR A 363 6.55 -23.84 -16.73
N GLN A 364 7.57 -23.88 -17.58
CA GLN A 364 7.82 -24.95 -18.55
C GLN A 364 8.84 -25.98 -18.05
N HIS A 365 9.79 -25.56 -17.22
CA HIS A 365 10.87 -26.37 -16.70
C HIS A 365 10.76 -26.53 -15.18
N LYS A 366 11.63 -27.40 -14.64
CA LYS A 366 11.77 -27.58 -13.19
C LYS A 366 12.22 -26.28 -12.52
N PRO A 367 11.82 -26.01 -11.26
CA PRO A 367 12.29 -24.85 -10.52
C PRO A 367 13.83 -24.71 -10.46
N SER A 368 14.58 -25.82 -10.51
CA SER A 368 16.05 -25.82 -10.54
C SER A 368 16.67 -25.34 -11.85
N TYR A 369 15.91 -25.28 -12.95
CA TYR A 369 16.45 -25.11 -14.31
C TYR A 369 17.36 -23.89 -14.45
N VAL A 370 16.96 -22.75 -13.91
CA VAL A 370 17.76 -21.51 -13.98
C VAL A 370 18.96 -21.50 -13.04
N LEU A 371 18.99 -22.35 -12.02
CA LEU A 371 20.18 -22.55 -11.19
C LEU A 371 21.15 -23.51 -11.87
N GLU A 372 20.64 -24.60 -12.44
CA GLU A 372 21.45 -25.56 -13.21
C GLU A 372 22.13 -24.87 -14.40
N LYS A 373 21.39 -24.08 -15.18
CA LYS A 373 21.97 -23.29 -16.29
C LYS A 373 22.97 -22.24 -15.83
N TYR A 374 22.80 -21.68 -14.65
CA TYR A 374 23.77 -20.75 -14.08
C TYR A 374 25.06 -21.48 -13.71
N CYS A 375 24.96 -22.61 -13.01
CA CYS A 375 26.11 -23.44 -12.64
C CYS A 375 26.84 -24.02 -13.86
N GLU A 376 26.13 -24.45 -14.91
CA GLU A 376 26.72 -24.92 -16.17
C GLU A 376 27.55 -23.84 -16.87
N ARG A 377 27.13 -22.57 -16.77
CA ARG A 377 27.77 -21.42 -17.43
C ARG A 377 28.84 -20.74 -16.57
N THR A 378 28.92 -21.08 -15.28
CA THR A 378 29.82 -20.43 -14.31
C THR A 378 30.96 -21.37 -13.95
N PRO A 379 32.19 -21.16 -14.47
CA PRO A 379 33.35 -21.97 -14.11
C PRO A 379 33.60 -21.96 -12.60
N ALA A 380 34.16 -23.05 -12.07
CA ALA A 380 34.47 -23.16 -10.64
C ALA A 380 35.38 -22.02 -10.13
N SER A 381 36.26 -21.49 -10.98
CA SER A 381 37.14 -20.35 -10.64
C SER A 381 36.39 -19.05 -10.37
N GLU A 382 35.19 -18.85 -10.94
CA GLU A 382 34.39 -17.64 -10.74
C GLU A 382 33.78 -17.55 -9.33
N TRP A 383 33.73 -18.67 -8.61
CA TRP A 383 33.27 -18.71 -7.22
C TRP A 383 34.36 -18.29 -6.21
N LEU A 384 35.60 -18.07 -6.68
CA LEU A 384 36.74 -17.61 -5.88
C LEU A 384 36.94 -18.43 -4.60
N ASP A 385 36.79 -17.80 -3.43
CA ASP A 385 36.97 -18.40 -2.11
C ASP A 385 35.66 -18.84 -1.45
N THR A 386 34.57 -18.96 -2.23
CA THR A 386 33.30 -19.52 -1.76
C THR A 386 33.50 -20.98 -1.34
N ALA A 387 33.08 -21.29 -0.12
CA ALA A 387 33.16 -22.64 0.43
C ALA A 387 31.89 -23.43 0.10
N PHE A 388 32.08 -24.62 -0.47
CA PHE A 388 31.02 -25.60 -0.70
C PHE A 388 31.27 -26.86 0.12
N SER A 389 30.22 -27.40 0.76
CA SER A 389 30.33 -28.67 1.48
C SER A 389 29.01 -29.43 1.50
N GLN A 390 29.07 -30.76 1.53
CA GLN A 390 27.88 -31.59 1.64
C GLN A 390 27.20 -31.36 3.01
N CYS A 391 25.90 -31.07 3.00
CA CYS A 391 25.10 -30.85 4.20
C CYS A 391 23.78 -31.62 4.07
N GLY A 392 23.74 -32.86 4.58
CA GLY A 392 22.57 -33.72 4.39
C GLY A 392 22.40 -34.10 2.92
N ASN A 393 21.19 -33.90 2.38
CA ASN A 393 20.85 -34.18 0.97
C ASN A 393 21.20 -33.03 0.00
N LYS A 394 21.74 -31.92 0.51
CA LYS A 394 21.98 -30.69 -0.24
C LYS A 394 23.43 -30.22 -0.13
N THR A 395 23.83 -29.38 -1.07
CA THR A 395 25.12 -28.69 -1.03
C THR A 395 24.99 -27.37 -0.27
N SER A 396 25.74 -27.21 0.82
CA SER A 396 25.87 -25.92 1.50
C SER A 396 26.88 -25.02 0.79
N MET A 397 26.65 -23.71 0.85
CA MET A 397 27.43 -22.66 0.22
C MET A 397 27.63 -21.52 1.23
N LEU A 398 28.87 -21.05 1.36
CA LEU A 398 29.21 -19.85 2.14
C LEU A 398 30.15 -18.97 1.31
N PHE A 399 29.70 -17.76 0.97
CA PHE A 399 30.53 -16.83 0.22
C PHE A 399 31.77 -16.43 1.01
N GLY A 400 32.94 -16.49 0.36
CA GLY A 400 34.20 -16.04 0.94
C GLY A 400 34.38 -14.53 0.80
N PRO A 401 35.29 -13.92 1.60
CA PRO A 401 35.53 -12.47 1.57
C PRO A 401 35.98 -11.93 0.21
N ASN A 402 36.72 -12.70 -0.61
CA ASN A 402 37.11 -12.26 -1.94
C ASN A 402 35.92 -12.27 -2.91
N PHE A 403 35.08 -13.31 -2.87
CA PHE A 403 33.84 -13.36 -3.64
C PHE A 403 32.91 -12.20 -3.27
N ILE A 404 32.68 -11.96 -1.99
CA ILE A 404 31.84 -10.87 -1.51
C ILE A 404 32.35 -9.52 -2.03
N SER A 405 33.63 -9.20 -1.81
CA SER A 405 34.18 -7.88 -2.17
C SER A 405 34.29 -7.63 -3.69
N THR A 406 34.48 -8.67 -4.50
CA THR A 406 34.76 -8.51 -5.95
C THR A 406 33.58 -8.82 -6.86
N LYS A 407 32.58 -9.60 -6.39
CA LYS A 407 31.46 -10.06 -7.20
C LYS A 407 30.10 -9.56 -6.70
N LEU A 408 29.96 -9.33 -5.39
CA LEU A 408 28.69 -8.91 -4.79
C LEU A 408 28.67 -7.42 -4.39
N TYR A 409 29.73 -6.94 -3.75
CA TYR A 409 29.83 -5.62 -3.09
C TYR A 409 30.82 -4.67 -3.78
N GLN A 410 31.17 -4.88 -5.05
CA GLN A 410 32.23 -4.15 -5.74
C GLN A 410 31.98 -2.63 -5.83
N HIS A 411 30.73 -2.18 -5.74
CA HIS A 411 30.35 -0.75 -5.73
C HIS A 411 29.75 -0.31 -4.39
N CYS A 412 29.75 -1.18 -3.37
CA CYS A 412 29.31 -0.84 -2.03
C CYS A 412 30.41 -0.12 -1.23
N SER A 413 30.01 0.52 -0.13
CA SER A 413 30.96 1.18 0.76
C SER A 413 31.75 0.14 1.57
N THR A 414 32.90 0.55 2.12
CA THR A 414 33.69 -0.32 2.98
C THR A 414 32.91 -0.71 4.24
N GLU A 415 32.07 0.17 4.77
CA GLU A 415 31.22 -0.12 5.93
C GLU A 415 30.22 -1.25 5.63
N ASP A 416 29.58 -1.23 4.46
CA ASP A 416 28.68 -2.30 4.04
C ASP A 416 29.42 -3.63 3.86
N LEU A 417 30.63 -3.59 3.31
CA LEU A 417 31.49 -4.76 3.13
C LEU A 417 31.97 -5.34 4.48
N GLU A 418 32.31 -4.50 5.45
CA GLU A 418 32.67 -4.97 6.79
C GLU A 418 31.47 -5.50 7.57
N LEU A 419 30.28 -4.91 7.35
CA LEU A 419 29.04 -5.39 7.95
C LEU A 419 28.74 -6.84 7.55
N ILE A 420 28.74 -7.16 6.24
CA ILE A 420 28.47 -8.53 5.77
C ILE A 420 29.47 -9.55 6.33
N LYS A 421 30.76 -9.20 6.41
CA LYS A 421 31.79 -10.12 6.97
C LYS A 421 31.50 -10.54 8.41
N CYS A 422 30.78 -9.73 9.18
CA CYS A 422 30.45 -10.02 10.57
C CYS A 422 29.21 -10.90 10.74
N ILE A 423 28.31 -10.94 9.75
CA ILE A 423 26.95 -11.48 9.91
C ILE A 423 26.54 -12.46 8.81
N ILE A 424 27.44 -12.76 7.86
CA ILE A 424 27.20 -13.76 6.82
C ILE A 424 26.99 -15.14 7.42
N ARG A 425 26.06 -15.91 6.83
CA ARG A 425 25.75 -17.28 7.24
C ARG A 425 25.73 -18.22 6.04
N PRO A 426 25.99 -19.53 6.22
CA PRO A 426 25.89 -20.48 5.12
C PRO A 426 24.45 -20.64 4.63
N SER A 427 24.28 -20.88 3.34
CA SER A 427 22.99 -21.14 2.67
C SER A 427 23.12 -22.33 1.72
N SER A 428 22.12 -22.57 0.86
CA SER A 428 22.15 -23.58 -0.20
C SER A 428 21.38 -23.05 -1.41
N LEU A 429 21.72 -23.55 -2.60
CA LEU A 429 20.93 -23.32 -3.79
C LEU A 429 19.74 -24.31 -3.90
N PHE A 430 19.69 -25.33 -3.05
CA PHE A 430 18.63 -26.34 -3.00
C PHE A 430 18.33 -26.99 -4.37
N ILE A 431 19.34 -27.12 -5.24
CA ILE A 431 19.18 -27.70 -6.58
C ILE A 431 18.67 -29.14 -6.49
N GLU A 432 19.16 -29.89 -5.50
CA GLU A 432 18.81 -31.28 -5.26
C GLU A 432 17.29 -31.43 -4.99
N ASP A 433 16.72 -30.55 -4.18
CA ASP A 433 15.28 -30.45 -3.90
C ASP A 433 14.49 -29.96 -5.12
N LEU A 434 14.88 -28.81 -5.68
CA LEU A 434 14.17 -28.12 -6.75
C LEU A 434 14.11 -28.90 -8.07
N SER A 435 15.07 -29.82 -8.30
CA SER A 435 15.07 -30.70 -9.47
C SER A 435 13.97 -31.76 -9.42
N GLN A 436 13.52 -32.12 -8.22
CA GLN A 436 12.49 -33.13 -7.98
C GLN A 436 11.08 -32.52 -7.87
N GLU A 437 11.01 -31.23 -7.59
CA GLU A 437 9.74 -30.49 -7.45
C GLU A 437 8.92 -30.43 -8.74
N LYS A 438 7.63 -30.13 -8.59
CA LYS A 438 6.76 -29.86 -9.74
C LYS A 438 7.10 -28.51 -10.35
N ASN A 439 6.84 -28.37 -11.65
CA ASN A 439 6.93 -27.07 -12.30
C ASN A 439 5.92 -26.11 -11.66
N PHE A 440 6.29 -24.83 -11.62
CA PHE A 440 5.35 -23.76 -11.28
C PHE A 440 4.17 -23.74 -12.25
N SER A 441 2.96 -23.56 -11.72
CA SER A 441 1.74 -23.65 -12.52
C SER A 441 1.42 -22.33 -13.23
N LYS A 442 0.53 -22.38 -14.22
CA LYS A 442 0.03 -21.17 -14.90
C LYS A 442 -0.99 -20.44 -14.04
N GLU A 443 -1.71 -21.18 -13.20
CA GLU A 443 -2.78 -20.70 -12.34
C GLU A 443 -2.23 -20.09 -11.03
N GLY A 444 -1.13 -20.62 -10.51
CA GLY A 444 -0.38 -20.10 -9.37
C GLY A 444 0.63 -19.04 -9.79
N TYR A 445 1.92 -19.38 -9.78
CA TYR A 445 3.03 -18.49 -10.13
C TYR A 445 2.83 -17.74 -11.45
N GLY A 446 2.36 -18.46 -12.48
CA GLY A 446 2.19 -17.93 -13.83
C GLY A 446 1.13 -16.83 -13.94
N SER A 447 0.14 -16.82 -13.05
CA SER A 447 -0.98 -15.87 -13.08
C SER A 447 -0.64 -14.52 -12.43
N VAL A 448 0.38 -14.50 -11.58
CA VAL A 448 0.84 -13.29 -10.89
C VAL A 448 1.66 -12.43 -11.86
N SER A 449 1.44 -11.12 -11.82
CA SER A 449 2.25 -10.14 -12.56
C SER A 449 3.70 -10.17 -12.08
N ARG A 450 4.65 -10.07 -13.03
CA ARG A 450 6.09 -10.15 -12.72
C ARG A 450 6.83 -8.98 -13.36
N ALA A 451 7.72 -8.38 -12.58
CA ALA A 451 8.64 -7.35 -13.03
C ALA A 451 10.08 -7.77 -12.71
N PHE A 452 11.04 -7.27 -13.48
CA PHE A 452 12.46 -7.52 -13.25
C PHE A 452 13.22 -6.20 -13.13
N VAL A 453 14.12 -6.11 -12.16
CA VAL A 453 15.05 -4.98 -12.01
C VAL A 453 16.46 -5.46 -12.28
N VAL A 454 17.03 -4.97 -13.39
CA VAL A 454 18.36 -5.30 -13.87
C VAL A 454 19.40 -4.41 -13.21
N CYS A 455 20.49 -5.00 -12.74
CA CYS A 455 21.67 -4.27 -12.27
C CYS A 455 22.79 -4.44 -13.30
N THR A 456 23.20 -3.36 -13.95
CA THR A 456 24.05 -3.45 -15.16
C THR A 456 25.49 -3.84 -14.89
N GLU A 457 25.98 -3.59 -13.68
CA GLU A 457 27.35 -3.89 -13.24
C GLU A 457 27.40 -5.07 -12.25
N ASP A 458 26.34 -5.87 -12.22
CA ASP A 458 26.31 -7.12 -11.44
C ASP A 458 27.26 -8.14 -12.07
N VAL A 459 28.25 -8.59 -11.29
CA VAL A 459 29.25 -9.57 -11.71
C VAL A 459 28.95 -10.96 -11.14
N ALA A 460 28.09 -11.05 -10.11
CA ALA A 460 27.65 -12.33 -9.55
C ALA A 460 26.54 -12.96 -10.40
N ILE A 461 25.54 -12.19 -10.84
CA ILE A 461 24.57 -12.63 -11.85
C ILE A 461 24.75 -11.71 -13.05
N PRO A 462 25.63 -12.07 -14.00
CA PRO A 462 26.00 -11.19 -15.11
C PRO A 462 24.79 -10.70 -15.90
N LEU A 463 24.88 -9.47 -16.43
CA LEU A 463 23.82 -8.82 -17.22
C LEU A 463 23.26 -9.73 -18.33
N GLU A 464 24.12 -10.46 -19.03
CA GLU A 464 23.72 -11.42 -20.06
C GLU A 464 22.85 -12.55 -19.52
N TYR A 465 23.11 -13.01 -18.29
CA TYR A 465 22.32 -14.05 -17.63
C TYR A 465 21.00 -13.51 -17.12
N GLN A 466 20.99 -12.30 -16.54
CA GLN A 466 19.75 -11.60 -16.17
C GLN A 466 18.84 -11.46 -17.41
N ARG A 467 19.37 -10.98 -18.55
CA ARG A 467 18.62 -10.85 -19.81
C ARG A 467 18.14 -12.20 -20.35
N TRP A 468 18.96 -13.25 -20.25
CA TRP A 468 18.55 -14.60 -20.63
C TRP A 468 17.37 -15.09 -19.79
N MET A 469 17.39 -14.88 -18.46
CA MET A 469 16.28 -15.25 -17.57
C MET A 469 14.99 -14.48 -17.89
N ILE A 470 15.09 -13.17 -18.13
CA ILE A 470 13.95 -12.31 -18.53
C ILE A 470 13.30 -12.86 -19.80
N GLN A 471 14.10 -13.19 -20.82
CA GLN A 471 13.60 -13.75 -22.08
C GLN A 471 12.98 -15.13 -21.88
N ASN A 472 13.64 -16.00 -21.12
CA ASN A 472 13.19 -17.36 -20.84
C ASN A 472 11.84 -17.37 -20.08
N ALA A 473 11.71 -16.53 -19.06
CA ALA A 473 10.50 -16.40 -18.24
C ALA A 473 9.42 -15.48 -18.86
N ARG A 474 9.73 -14.82 -19.99
CA ARG A 474 8.85 -13.87 -20.70
C ARG A 474 8.36 -12.72 -19.80
N ILE A 475 9.27 -12.10 -19.06
CA ILE A 475 8.96 -10.90 -18.28
C ILE A 475 8.99 -9.67 -19.20
N ASN A 476 7.88 -8.94 -19.24
CA ASN A 476 7.73 -7.75 -20.09
C ASN A 476 8.03 -6.45 -19.35
N ASP A 477 7.81 -6.38 -18.04
CA ASP A 477 8.06 -5.17 -17.26
C ASP A 477 9.46 -5.23 -16.66
N VAL A 478 10.38 -4.51 -17.28
CA VAL A 478 11.80 -4.54 -16.96
C VAL A 478 12.27 -3.11 -16.72
N MET A 479 12.96 -2.90 -15.60
CA MET A 479 13.65 -1.67 -15.29
C MET A 479 15.14 -1.96 -15.14
N GLU A 480 16.00 -1.01 -15.51
CA GLU A 480 17.45 -1.15 -15.39
C GLU A 480 17.99 -0.03 -14.47
N ILE A 481 18.85 -0.40 -13.51
CA ILE A 481 19.59 0.54 -12.67
C ILE A 481 21.05 0.51 -13.11
N ASN A 482 21.43 1.53 -13.87
CA ASN A 482 22.78 1.65 -14.43
C ASN A 482 23.81 1.87 -13.32
N GLY A 483 24.93 1.17 -13.38
CA GLY A 483 26.02 1.31 -12.39
C GLY A 483 25.81 0.56 -11.07
N ALA A 484 24.68 -0.15 -10.92
CA ALA A 484 24.43 -0.96 -9.73
C ALA A 484 25.18 -2.29 -9.78
N ASP A 485 25.82 -2.65 -8.67
CA ASP A 485 26.34 -4.01 -8.43
C ASP A 485 25.22 -4.97 -8.01
N HIS A 486 25.59 -6.19 -7.57
CA HIS A 486 24.62 -7.19 -7.11
C HIS A 486 23.82 -6.71 -5.89
N MET A 487 24.43 -5.88 -5.04
CA MET A 487 23.86 -5.37 -3.80
C MET A 487 23.31 -3.95 -3.99
N VAL A 488 22.48 -3.78 -5.03
CA VAL A 488 21.83 -2.52 -5.40
C VAL A 488 21.06 -1.83 -4.27
N MET A 489 20.52 -2.60 -3.33
CA MET A 489 19.87 -2.07 -2.12
C MET A 489 20.84 -1.32 -1.18
N LEU A 490 22.16 -1.48 -1.38
CA LEU A 490 23.22 -0.86 -0.59
C LEU A 490 23.97 0.22 -1.38
N CYS A 491 24.34 -0.05 -2.63
CA CYS A 491 25.11 0.88 -3.46
C CYS A 491 24.25 1.99 -4.11
N LYS A 492 22.98 1.69 -4.46
CA LYS A 492 22.05 2.64 -5.10
C LYS A 492 20.65 2.61 -4.47
N PRO A 493 20.53 2.85 -3.15
CA PRO A 493 19.28 2.63 -2.44
C PRO A 493 18.15 3.57 -2.89
N GLN A 494 18.45 4.83 -3.23
CA GLN A 494 17.43 5.78 -3.70
C GLN A 494 16.86 5.37 -5.06
N GLU A 495 17.74 5.05 -6.04
CA GLU A 495 17.31 4.63 -7.37
C GLU A 495 16.49 3.33 -7.30
N LEU A 496 16.85 2.40 -6.41
CA LEU A 496 16.03 1.22 -6.17
C LEU A 496 14.67 1.56 -5.55
N SER A 497 14.63 2.45 -4.55
CA SER A 497 13.36 2.89 -3.94
C SER A 497 12.43 3.49 -4.99
N ASP A 498 12.93 4.37 -5.84
CA ASP A 498 12.16 5.01 -6.91
C ASP A 498 11.67 3.97 -7.93
N CYS A 499 12.54 3.02 -8.30
CA CYS A 499 12.20 1.91 -9.20
C CYS A 499 11.09 1.01 -8.62
N LEU A 500 11.17 0.64 -7.35
CA LEU A 500 10.18 -0.20 -6.69
C LEU A 500 8.82 0.49 -6.60
N GLN A 501 8.82 1.79 -6.27
CA GLN A 501 7.59 2.59 -6.25
C GLN A 501 6.97 2.71 -7.64
N GLN A 502 7.78 2.96 -8.67
CA GLN A 502 7.30 3.03 -10.05
C GLN A 502 6.68 1.70 -10.52
N ILE A 503 7.32 0.56 -10.21
CA ILE A 503 6.76 -0.76 -10.52
C ILE A 503 5.44 -0.95 -9.77
N ALA A 504 5.46 -0.73 -8.45
CA ALA A 504 4.30 -0.97 -7.61
C ALA A 504 3.09 -0.10 -8.00
N ALA A 505 3.30 1.12 -8.49
CA ALA A 505 2.25 1.99 -9.02
C ALA A 505 1.58 1.42 -10.30
N LYS A 506 2.30 0.65 -11.13
CA LYS A 506 1.74 0.07 -12.37
C LYS A 506 0.71 -1.04 -12.14
N TYR A 507 0.87 -1.78 -11.04
CA TYR A 507 0.13 -3.02 -10.78
C TYR A 507 -1.00 -2.85 -9.75
N LYS A 508 -1.37 -1.61 -9.43
CA LYS A 508 -2.14 -1.26 -8.25
C LYS A 508 -3.64 -1.35 -8.37
#